data_AF-A0A951VVM2-F1
#
_entry.id   AF-A0A951VVM2-F1
#
_cell.length_a   1.000
_cell.length_b   1.000
_cell.length_c   1.000
_cell.angle_alpha   90.00
_cell.angle_beta   90.00
_cell.angle_gamma   90.00
#
_symmetry.space_group_name_H-M   'P 1'
#
loop_
_entity.id
_entity.type
_entity.pdbx_description
1 polymer ?
#
loop_
_entity_poly.entity_id
_entity_poly.type
_entity_poly.pdbx_seq_one_letter_code
_entity_poly.pdbx_strand_id
1 'polypeptide(L)' 'MSEETVVKNRPPRTIFVGRRKTSIARVKIVDGDGVVTVNGKPVEQYLPVARMRKHAIEPLDTA' A
#
# COMPACT_ATOMS: atom_id res chain seq x y z
N MET A 1 33.41 -8.13 -6.27
CA MET A 1 32.28 -7.24 -6.58
C MET A 1 31.03 -8.00 -6.23
N SER A 2 30.58 -7.79 -5.00
CA SER A 2 29.70 -8.69 -4.25
C SER A 2 28.27 -8.55 -4.73
N GLU A 3 27.67 -9.64 -5.19
CA GLU A 3 26.23 -9.74 -5.42
C GLU A 3 25.51 -9.57 -4.08
N GLU A 4 24.81 -8.44 -3.95
CA GLU A 4 23.97 -8.17 -2.79
C GLU A 4 22.77 -9.12 -2.85
N THR A 5 22.74 -10.08 -1.92
CA THR A 5 21.67 -11.06 -1.81
C THR A 5 20.34 -10.34 -1.54
N VAL A 6 19.47 -10.29 -2.54
CA VAL A 6 18.11 -9.76 -2.40
C VAL A 6 17.31 -10.70 -1.48
N VAL A 7 17.24 -10.33 -0.20
CA VAL A 7 16.41 -11.03 0.79
C VAL A 7 14.95 -10.94 0.36
N LYS A 8 14.38 -12.05 -0.10
CA LYS A 8 12.97 -12.13 -0.51
C LYS A 8 12.10 -12.15 0.74
N ASN A 9 11.85 -10.98 1.32
CA ASN A 9 10.90 -10.81 2.41
C ASN A 9 9.52 -11.29 1.94
N ARG A 10 9.06 -12.43 2.49
CA ARG A 10 7.69 -12.88 2.28
C ARG A 10 6.80 -11.92 3.07
N PRO A 11 5.93 -11.13 2.41
CA PRO A 11 5.05 -10.23 3.14
C PRO A 11 4.15 -11.06 4.06
N PRO A 12 3.74 -10.50 5.22
CA PRO A 12 2.83 -11.16 6.13
C PRO A 12 1.58 -11.64 5.38
N ARG A 13 1.13 -12.84 5.73
CA ARG A 13 -0.06 -13.48 5.14
C ARG A 13 -1.35 -12.76 5.53
N THR A 14 -1.28 -11.85 6.49
CA THR A 14 -2.42 -11.07 6.96
C THR A 14 -2.91 -10.15 5.85
N ILE A 15 -4.14 -10.39 5.39
CA ILE A 15 -4.81 -9.58 4.40
C ILE A 15 -5.92 -8.83 5.12
N PHE A 16 -5.88 -7.50 5.02
CA PHE A 16 -6.98 -6.65 5.45
C PHE A 16 -7.90 -6.37 4.27
N VAL A 17 -9.21 -6.32 4.52
CA VAL A 17 -10.21 -6.09 3.47
C VAL A 17 -11.00 -4.85 3.81
N GLY A 18 -11.08 -3.91 2.87
CA GLY A 18 -11.96 -2.75 2.93
C GLY A 18 -13.03 -2.84 1.85
N ARG A 19 -14.28 -2.49 2.19
CA ARG A 19 -15.38 -2.41 1.22
C ARG A 19 -16.06 -1.05 1.29
N ARG A 20 -16.32 -0.44 0.13
CA ARG A 20 -17.13 0.78 0.02
C ARG A 20 -17.94 0.74 -1.27
N LYS A 21 -19.27 0.77 -1.15
CA LYS A 21 -20.19 0.57 -2.30
C LYS A 21 -19.88 -0.74 -3.03
N THR A 22 -19.55 -0.68 -4.32
CA THR A 22 -19.14 -1.81 -5.15
C THR A 22 -17.64 -2.10 -5.09
N SER A 23 -16.84 -1.22 -4.49
CA SER A 23 -15.38 -1.34 -4.44
C SER A 23 -14.91 -2.24 -3.30
N ILE A 24 -13.92 -3.09 -3.58
CA ILE A 24 -13.28 -4.01 -2.63
C ILE A 24 -11.76 -3.80 -2.72
N ALA A 25 -11.13 -3.45 -1.60
CA ALA A 25 -9.69 -3.30 -1.48
C ALA A 25 -9.12 -4.42 -0.60
N ARG A 26 -8.07 -5.10 -1.07
CA ARG A 26 -7.30 -6.08 -0.30
C ARG A 26 -5.92 -5.50 -0.06
N VAL A 27 -5.61 -5.21 1.20
CA VAL A 27 -4.42 -4.48 1.61
C VAL A 27 -3.55 -5.39 2.46
N LYS A 28 -2.23 -5.27 2.28
CA LYS A 28 -1.23 -5.85 3.16
C LYS A 28 -0.47 -4.70 3.78
N ILE A 29 -0.49 -4.63 5.11
CA ILE A 29 0.27 -3.65 5.87
C ILE A 29 1.52 -4.34 6.36
N VAL A 30 2.65 -3.68 6.16
CA VAL A 30 3.97 -4.13 6.58
C VAL A 30 4.67 -2.97 7.24
N ASP A 31 5.43 -3.25 8.28
CA ASP A 31 6.35 -2.27 8.86
C ASP A 31 7.47 -2.04 7.85
N GLY A 32 7.59 -0.82 7.33
CA GLY A 32 8.52 -0.49 6.26
C GLY A 32 8.54 1.01 5.92
N ASP A 33 9.19 1.35 4.80
CA ASP A 33 9.58 2.72 4.42
C ASP A 33 8.43 3.67 3.99
N GLY A 34 7.17 3.32 4.30
CA GLY A 34 6.01 4.14 3.95
C GLY A 34 5.64 4.16 2.45
N VAL A 35 6.25 3.28 1.64
CA VAL A 35 5.93 3.17 0.21
C VAL A 35 4.58 2.48 0.01
N VAL A 36 3.61 3.21 -0.55
CA VAL A 36 2.28 2.67 -0.86
C VAL A 36 2.17 2.36 -2.35
N THR A 37 1.77 1.13 -2.66
CA THR A 37 1.50 0.68 -4.04
C THR A 37 0.08 0.14 -4.14
N VAL A 38 -0.60 0.41 -5.26
CA VAL A 38 -1.96 -0.05 -5.52
C VAL A 38 -1.97 -0.78 -6.85
N ASN A 39 -2.37 -2.06 -6.85
CA ASN A 39 -2.39 -2.92 -8.04
C ASN A 39 -1.07 -2.92 -8.82
N GLY A 40 0.07 -2.86 -8.12
CA GLY A 40 1.42 -2.86 -8.71
C GLY A 40 1.85 -1.52 -9.31
N LYS A 41 1.09 -0.45 -9.10
CA LYS A 41 1.43 0.92 -9.54
C LYS A 41 1.63 1.84 -8.32
N PRO A 42 2.42 2.92 -8.44
CA PRO A 42 2.49 3.94 -7.40
C PRO A 42 1.13 4.62 -7.19
N VAL A 43 0.88 5.08 -5.98
CA VAL A 43 -0.41 5.70 -5.59
C VAL A 43 -0.75 6.90 -6.47
N GLU A 44 0.24 7.70 -6.86
CA GLU A 44 0.05 8.89 -7.70
C GLU A 44 -0.51 8.54 -9.08
N GLN A 45 -0.11 7.40 -9.63
CA GLN A 45 -0.54 6.95 -10.95
C GLN A 45 -1.90 6.25 -10.90
N TYR A 46 -2.19 5.50 -9.84
CA TYR A 46 -3.46 4.78 -9.70
C TYR A 46 -4.60 5.67 -9.20
N LEU A 47 -4.31 6.61 -8.29
CA LEU A 47 -5.24 7.58 -7.73
C LEU A 47 -4.83 9.00 -8.15
N PRO A 48 -5.17 9.44 -9.38
CA PRO A 48 -4.73 10.74 -9.87
C PRO A 48 -5.30 11.90 -9.02
N VAL A 49 -6.54 11.73 -8.52
CA VAL A 49 -7.23 12.74 -7.71
C VAL A 49 -6.60 12.86 -6.32
N ALA A 50 -6.04 14.03 -6.00
CA ALA A 50 -5.37 14.30 -4.73
C ALA A 50 -6.25 14.04 -3.50
N ARG A 51 -7.56 14.36 -3.58
CA ARG A 51 -8.51 14.09 -2.48
C ARG A 51 -8.63 12.60 -2.16
N MET A 52 -8.60 11.74 -3.19
CA MET A 52 -8.66 10.28 -2.99
C MET A 52 -7.38 9.75 -2.35
N ARG A 53 -6.22 10.33 -2.70
CA ARG A 53 -4.94 10.02 -2.05
C ARG A 53 -4.96 10.39 -0.57
N LYS A 54 -5.41 11.60 -0.25
CA LYS A 54 -5.52 12.06 1.14
C LYS A 54 -6.39 11.12 1.97
N HIS A 55 -7.58 10.77 1.49
CA HIS A 55 -8.46 9.83 2.20
C HIS A 55 -7.87 8.42 2.38
N ALA A 56 -6.99 7.97 1.47
CA ALA A 56 -6.35 6.67 1.60
C ALA A 56 -5.24 6.66 2.68
N ILE A 57 -4.60 7.81 2.90
CA ILE A 57 -3.47 7.97 3.84
C ILE A 57 -3.94 8.45 5.22
N GLU A 58 -5.07 9.16 5.28
CA GLU A 58 -5.74 9.65 6.51
C GLU A 58 -5.74 8.65 7.69
N PRO A 59 -6.08 7.35 7.54
CA PRO A 59 -6.04 6.42 8.68
C PRO A 59 -4.63 6.10 9.20
N LEU A 60 -3.57 6.42 8.45
CA LEU A 60 -2.18 6.23 8.86
C LEU A 60 -1.59 7.52 9.46
N ASP A 61 -2.21 8.67 9.18
CA ASP A 61 -1.78 10.00 9.60
C ASP A 61 -2.64 10.45 10.80
N THR A 62 -2.42 9.81 11.95
CA THR A 62 -3.11 10.21 13.20
C THR A 62 -2.19 11.14 13.98
N ALA A 63 -2.48 12.45 13.90
CA ALA A 63 -1.95 13.47 14.79
C ALA A 63 -2.84 13.63 16.03
#